data_AF-A0A537ITW1-F1
#
_entry.id   AF-A0A537ITW1-F1
#
_cell.length_a   1.000
_cell.length_b   1.000
_cell.length_c   1.000
_cell.angle_alpha   90.00
_cell.angle_beta   90.00
_cell.angle_gamma   90.00
#
_symmetry.space_group_name_H-M   'P 1'
#
loop_
_entity.id
_entity.type
_entity.pdbx_description
1 polymer ?
#
loop_
_entity_poly.entity_id
_entity_poly.type
_entity_poly.pdbx_seq_one_letter_code
_entity_poly.pdbx_strand_id
1 'polypeptide(L)'
;MSTRNTGLVLATLTAALLAMACGGSYGGTAGPPPAGNTVAATPSLTFTPGTLPVNVGETVTFAFGSVPHNVFFTQQTGAPADIAGNNTNVSITRTFATAGTYAYT
;
A
#
# COMPACT_ATOMS: atom_id res chain seq x y z
N MET A 1 -21.48 44.15 -26.58
CA MET A 1 -20.48 43.78 -27.61
C MET A 1 -19.33 43.06 -26.92
N SER A 2 -19.15 41.78 -27.26
CA SER A 2 -17.94 40.96 -27.02
C SER A 2 -16.67 41.68 -27.53
N THR A 3 -15.44 41.40 -27.11
CA THR A 3 -14.77 40.08 -27.08
C THR A 3 -13.44 40.20 -26.30
N ARG A 4 -13.08 39.22 -25.48
CA ARG A 4 -11.66 38.93 -25.16
C ARG A 4 -11.34 37.53 -25.66
N ASN A 5 -10.32 37.49 -26.51
CA ASN A 5 -9.96 36.40 -27.40
C ASN A 5 -9.29 35.26 -26.63
N THR A 6 -9.77 34.04 -26.88
CA THR A 6 -9.24 32.75 -26.42
C THR A 6 -7.87 32.45 -27.04
N GLY A 7 -6.89 32.07 -26.23
CA GLY A 7 -5.66 31.41 -26.68
C GLY A 7 -5.70 29.92 -26.32
N LEU A 8 -5.74 29.06 -27.34
CA LEU A 8 -5.72 27.60 -27.23
C LEU A 8 -4.27 27.04 -27.22
N VAL A 9 -4.00 26.20 -26.22
CA VAL A 9 -3.46 24.80 -26.24
C VAL A 9 -2.05 24.48 -26.79
N LEU A 10 -1.43 23.48 -26.11
CA LEU A 10 -0.42 22.46 -26.48
C LEU A 10 1.02 22.72 -25.98
N ALA A 11 1.81 21.76 -25.50
CA ALA A 11 1.68 20.39 -24.99
C ALA A 11 3.13 19.95 -24.71
N THR A 12 3.39 19.10 -23.71
CA THR A 12 4.43 18.05 -23.84
C THR A 12 4.12 16.92 -22.86
N LEU A 13 3.61 15.82 -23.42
CA LEU A 13 3.60 14.51 -22.80
C LEU A 13 5.03 13.95 -22.81
N THR A 14 5.50 13.41 -21.69
CA THR A 14 6.57 12.41 -21.69
C THR A 14 6.02 11.12 -21.10
N ALA A 15 5.67 10.20 -21.99
CA ALA A 15 5.38 8.81 -21.70
C ALA A 15 6.51 7.97 -22.31
N ALA A 16 7.15 7.11 -21.51
CA ALA A 16 7.87 5.90 -21.93
C ALA A 16 8.46 5.17 -20.71
N LEU A 17 8.49 3.85 -20.55
CA LEU A 17 7.86 2.71 -21.23
C LEU A 17 8.18 1.45 -20.36
N LEU A 18 7.18 0.59 -20.16
CA LEU A 18 7.19 -0.90 -20.12
C LEU A 18 8.24 -1.67 -19.28
N ALA A 19 7.77 -2.35 -18.22
CA ALA A 19 8.35 -3.61 -17.75
C ALA A 19 7.34 -4.74 -17.98
N MET A 20 7.75 -5.74 -18.76
CA MET A 20 6.95 -6.86 -19.21
C MET A 20 6.80 -7.89 -18.08
N ALA A 21 5.60 -8.02 -17.51
CA ALA A 21 5.27 -9.10 -16.60
C ALA A 21 4.68 -10.27 -17.39
N CYS A 22 5.54 -11.14 -17.89
CA CYS A 22 5.15 -12.46 -18.40
C CYS A 22 5.28 -13.46 -17.24
N GLY A 23 4.17 -14.04 -16.77
CA GLY A 23 4.23 -15.09 -15.75
C GLY A 23 2.87 -15.57 -15.24
N GLY A 24 2.27 -16.52 -15.95
CA GLY A 24 1.45 -17.61 -15.37
C GLY A 24 0.04 -17.31 -14.87
N SER A 25 -0.96 -17.73 -15.66
CA SER A 25 -2.35 -17.91 -15.22
C SER A 25 -2.49 -19.02 -14.17
N TYR A 26 -3.10 -18.72 -13.03
CA TYR A 26 -4.02 -19.62 -12.32
C TYR A 26 -5.15 -18.78 -11.70
N GLY A 27 -6.39 -19.20 -11.97
CA GLY A 27 -7.61 -18.46 -11.69
C GLY A 27 -7.83 -18.12 -10.23
N GLY A 28 -8.22 -16.88 -9.99
CA GLY A 28 -8.64 -16.30 -8.72
C GLY A 28 -8.47 -14.80 -8.85
N THR A 29 -9.55 -14.03 -8.74
CA THR A 29 -9.51 -12.56 -8.79
C THR A 29 -8.84 -12.03 -7.51
N ALA A 30 -7.53 -12.22 -7.39
CA ALA A 30 -6.69 -11.49 -6.46
C ALA A 30 -6.52 -10.08 -7.03
N GLY A 31 -6.81 -9.05 -6.22
CA GLY A 31 -6.54 -7.67 -6.58
C GLY A 31 -5.05 -7.48 -6.95
N PRO A 32 -4.70 -6.38 -7.65
CA PRO A 32 -3.32 -6.12 -8.04
C PRO A 32 -2.39 -6.19 -6.81
N PRO A 33 -1.18 -6.75 -6.95
CA PRO A 33 -0.20 -6.74 -5.87
C PRO A 33 -0.05 -5.32 -5.34
N PRO A 34 -0.16 -5.11 -4.02
CA PRO A 34 0.08 -3.81 -3.47
C PRO A 34 1.51 -3.33 -3.83
N ALA A 35 1.69 -2.03 -4.11
CA ALA A 35 3.01 -1.46 -4.37
C ALA A 35 4.00 -1.89 -3.27
N GLY A 36 5.24 -2.22 -3.63
CA GLY A 36 6.16 -3.14 -2.93
C GLY A 36 6.32 -3.06 -1.41
N ASN A 37 5.85 -2.00 -0.75
CA ASN A 37 5.83 -1.82 0.70
C ASN A 37 4.40 -1.74 1.25
N THR A 38 3.52 -2.66 0.85
CA THR A 38 2.13 -2.63 1.32
C THR A 38 1.68 -4.01 1.79
N VAL A 39 1.01 -4.03 2.94
CA VAL A 39 0.34 -5.19 3.53
C VAL A 39 -1.17 -4.96 3.39
N ALA A 40 -1.86 -5.88 2.72
CA ALA A 40 -3.31 -5.85 2.59
C ALA A 40 -3.98 -6.69 3.68
N ALA A 41 -4.94 -6.10 4.39
CA ALA A 41 -5.86 -6.83 5.27
C ALA A 41 -7.05 -7.32 4.43
N THR A 42 -7.12 -8.64 4.23
CA THR A 42 -8.01 -9.26 3.25
C THR A 42 -9.38 -9.64 3.86
N PRO A 43 -10.40 -9.90 3.03
CA PRO A 43 -11.68 -10.41 3.52
C PRO A 43 -11.60 -11.79 4.20
N SER A 44 -10.52 -12.56 3.99
CA SER A 44 -10.30 -13.86 4.64
C SER A 44 -9.74 -13.77 6.05
N LEU A 45 -9.79 -12.58 6.68
CA LEU A 45 -9.23 -12.33 8.01
C LEU A 45 -7.72 -12.58 8.10
N THR A 46 -6.99 -12.27 7.02
CA THR A 46 -5.53 -12.46 6.93
C THR A 46 -4.84 -11.24 6.34
N PHE A 47 -3.58 -11.03 6.73
CA PHE A 47 -2.69 -10.05 6.13
C PHE A 47 -1.86 -10.67 5.00
N THR A 48 -1.71 -9.95 3.88
CA THR A 48 -0.94 -10.41 2.72
C THR A 48 -0.05 -9.29 2.17
N PRO A 49 1.25 -9.54 1.95
CA PRO A 49 1.95 -10.78 2.26
C PRO A 49 2.05 -11.01 3.78
N GLY A 50 2.19 -12.27 4.21
CA GLY A 50 2.35 -12.62 5.63
C GLY A 50 3.69 -12.13 6.22
N THR A 51 4.69 -11.96 5.36
CA THR A 51 5.98 -11.34 5.70
C THR A 51 6.35 -10.36 4.60
N LEU A 52 6.81 -9.17 4.98
CA LEU A 52 7.22 -8.12 4.06
C LEU A 52 8.65 -7.67 4.39
N PRO A 53 9.65 -7.95 3.54
CA PRO A 53 10.98 -7.37 3.71
C PRO A 53 10.93 -5.88 3.39
N VAL A 54 11.53 -5.06 4.25
CA VAL A 54 11.57 -3.59 4.13
C VAL A 54 12.95 -3.08 4.51
N ASN A 55 13.40 -2.00 3.86
CA ASN A 55 14.63 -1.34 4.27
C ASN A 55 14.37 -0.43 5.47
N VAL A 56 15.40 -0.23 6.30
CA VAL A 56 15.33 0.71 7.44
C VAL A 56 14.99 2.10 6.92
N GLY A 57 14.01 2.74 7.58
CA GLY A 57 13.51 4.07 7.21
C GLY A 57 12.39 4.04 6.18
N GLU A 58 12.06 2.90 5.58
CA GLU A 58 10.94 2.80 4.66
C GLU A 58 9.59 2.82 5.39
N THR A 59 8.58 3.24 4.65
CA THR A 59 7.19 3.29 5.10
C THR A 59 6.42 2.13 4.50
N VAL A 60 5.75 1.37 5.35
CA VAL A 60 4.79 0.33 4.98
C VAL A 60 3.40 0.91 5.02
N THR A 61 2.59 0.60 4.00
CA THR A 61 1.17 0.88 3.99
C THR A 61 0.40 -0.36 4.44
N PHE A 62 -0.47 -0.23 5.44
CA PHE A 62 -1.48 -1.22 5.77
C PHE A 62 -2.78 -0.82 5.10
N ALA A 63 -3.21 -1.58 4.09
CA ALA A 63 -4.42 -1.34 3.33
C ALA A 63 -5.57 -2.20 3.86
N PHE A 64 -6.55 -1.57 4.49
CA PHE A 64 -7.71 -2.24 5.08
C PHE A 64 -8.86 -2.30 4.08
N GLY A 65 -9.28 -3.52 3.73
CA GLY A 65 -10.43 -3.77 2.86
C GLY A 65 -11.77 -3.54 3.53
N SER A 66 -12.82 -4.21 3.04
CA SER A 66 -14.20 -4.03 3.52
C SER A 66 -14.48 -4.70 4.87
N VAL A 67 -13.69 -5.71 5.25
CA VAL A 67 -13.80 -6.38 6.56
C VAL A 67 -12.97 -5.62 7.58
N PRO A 68 -13.50 -5.32 8.79
CA PRO A 68 -12.76 -4.61 9.82
C PRO A 68 -11.52 -5.35 10.30
N HIS A 69 -10.43 -4.61 10.46
CA HIS A 69 -9.13 -5.10 10.93
C HIS A 69 -8.41 -4.06 11.80
N ASN A 70 -7.39 -4.51 12.53
CA ASN A 70 -6.45 -3.69 13.29
C ASN A 70 -5.05 -4.31 13.20
N VAL A 71 -4.04 -3.64 13.73
CA VAL A 71 -2.66 -4.16 13.78
C VAL A 71 -2.10 -3.85 15.15
N PHE A 72 -1.76 -4.89 15.91
CA PHE A 72 -1.05 -4.77 17.18
C PHE A 72 0.33 -5.39 17.07
N PHE A 73 1.37 -4.59 17.23
CA PHE A 73 2.74 -5.08 17.19
C PHE A 73 3.10 -5.79 18.49
N THR A 74 3.91 -6.85 18.38
CA THR A 74 4.59 -7.38 19.57
C THR A 74 5.53 -6.32 20.10
N GLN A 75 5.40 -6.01 21.39
CA GLN A 75 6.16 -4.93 22.03
C GLN A 75 7.66 -5.24 22.03
N GLN A 76 8.41 -4.36 21.37
CA GLN A 76 9.87 -4.36 21.34
C GLN A 76 10.38 -2.94 21.08
N THR A 77 11.66 -2.71 21.37
CA THR A 77 12.31 -1.44 21.02
C THR A 77 12.25 -1.18 19.52
N GLY A 78 11.80 0.01 19.13
CA GLY A 78 11.70 0.41 17.73
C GLY A 78 10.46 -0.09 16.99
N ALA A 79 9.54 -0.79 17.66
CA ALA A 79 8.24 -1.13 17.07
C ALA A 79 7.44 0.15 16.75
N PRO A 80 6.77 0.22 15.58
CA PRO A 80 5.84 1.31 15.31
C PRO A 80 4.65 1.28 16.27
N ALA A 81 3.90 2.39 16.34
CA ALA A 81 2.64 2.42 17.09
C ALA A 81 1.60 1.45 16.47
N ASP A 82 0.75 0.88 17.31
CA ASP A 82 -0.38 0.05 16.88
C ASP A 82 -1.36 0.83 15.98
N ILE A 83 -2.15 0.09 15.20
CA ILE A 83 -3.31 0.60 14.46
C ILE A 83 -4.56 0.02 15.12
N ALA A 84 -5.06 0.70 16.16
CA ALA A 84 -6.25 0.27 16.90
C ALA A 84 -7.56 0.52 16.13
N GLY A 85 -8.68 0.06 16.70
CA GLY A 85 -10.03 0.29 16.18
C GLY A 85 -10.49 -0.73 15.13
N ASN A 86 -11.56 -0.38 14.42
CA ASN A 86 -12.17 -1.20 13.37
C ASN A 86 -11.95 -0.50 12.03
N ASN A 87 -10.83 -0.80 11.36
CA ASN A 87 -10.43 -0.09 10.14
C ASN A 87 -11.04 -0.78 8.91
N THR A 88 -11.77 -0.02 8.10
CA THR A 88 -12.40 -0.50 6.85
C THR A 88 -12.25 0.53 5.74
N ASN A 89 -11.94 0.07 4.52
CA ASN A 89 -11.80 0.89 3.33
C ASN A 89 -10.85 2.08 3.51
N VAL A 90 -9.75 1.87 4.24
CA VAL A 90 -8.78 2.90 4.61
C VAL A 90 -7.36 2.35 4.54
N SER A 91 -6.38 3.20 4.25
CA SER A 91 -4.96 2.85 4.30
C SER A 91 -4.26 3.67 5.37
N ILE A 92 -3.42 3.00 6.16
CA ILE A 92 -2.68 3.62 7.27
C ILE A 92 -1.22 3.22 7.17
N THR A 93 -0.31 4.17 7.33
CA THR A 93 1.13 3.95 7.13
C THR A 93 1.90 3.81 8.43
N ARG A 94 3.01 3.06 8.39
CA ARG A 94 4.00 2.94 9.48
C ARG A 94 5.41 2.97 8.93
N THR A 95 6.27 3.77 9.54
CA THR A 95 7.70 3.83 9.20
C THR A 95 8.50 2.91 10.12
N PHE A 96 9.34 2.09 9.54
CA PHE A 96 10.20 1.15 10.27
C PHE A 96 11.62 1.72 10.36
N ALA A 97 11.85 2.60 11.32
CA ALA A 97 13.09 3.37 11.45
C ALA A 97 14.25 2.61 12.11
N THR A 98 14.01 1.41 12.63
CA THR A 98 15.02 0.58 13.29
C THR A 98 15.08 -0.77 12.58
N ALA A 99 16.28 -1.36 12.50
CA ALA A 99 16.43 -2.71 11.96
C ALA A 99 15.84 -3.73 12.96
N GLY A 100 15.01 -4.64 12.47
CA GLY A 100 14.38 -5.65 13.30
C GLY A 100 13.34 -6.48 12.55
N THR A 101 12.83 -7.51 13.21
CA THR A 101 11.66 -8.26 12.75
C THR A 101 10.48 -7.91 13.64
N TYR A 102 9.41 -7.39 13.05
CA TYR A 102 8.25 -6.86 13.76
C TYR A 102 7.05 -7.78 13.56
N ALA A 103 6.80 -8.67 14.51
CA ALA A 103 5.60 -9.49 14.53
C ALA A 103 4.38 -8.65 14.93
N TYR A 104 3.22 -8.94 14.33
CA TYR A 104 1.95 -8.30 14.66
C TYR A 104 0.79 -9.28 14.49
N THR A 105 -0.36 -8.93 15.07
CA THR A 105 -1.65 -9.59 14.90
C THR A 105 -2.72 -8.59 14.50
#